data_AF-A0A0N9NRI8-F1
#
_entry.id   AF-A0A0N9NRI8-F1
#
_cell.length_a   1.000
_cell.length_b   1.000
_cell.length_c   1.000
_cell.angle_alpha   90.00
_cell.angle_beta   90.00
_cell.angle_gamma   90.00
#
_symmetry.space_group_name_H-M   'P 1'
#
loop_
_entity.id
_entity.type
_entity.pdbx_description
1 polymer ?
#
loop_
_entity_poly.entity_id
_entity_poly.type
_entity_poly.pdbx_seq_one_letter_code
_entity_poly.pdbx_strand_id
1 'polypeptide(L)'
;MKSNTTVEWETQPTVLVNPLKKKKLERHLFLISMGICLCIGIYIWMDESITKAVELYEIDTIKSEMAIKANEGKVAAQLWMAEHYPDEHTSDELDSLIEQGNAEAMIIKAQRVYASDEALAKLLINQAAQEGHPAAMAFLSDKKTVSDVSFIDFLTQYVFNGG
;
A
#
# COMPACT_ATOMS: atom_id res chain seq x y z
N MET A 1 46.42 81.77 -5.04
CA MET A 1 45.34 81.08 -5.79
C MET A 1 45.96 79.95 -6.60
N LYS A 2 45.79 78.70 -6.16
CA LYS A 2 45.90 77.46 -6.94
C LYS A 2 45.39 76.34 -6.03
N SER A 3 44.14 75.93 -6.25
CA SER A 3 43.50 74.80 -5.58
C SER A 3 43.87 73.52 -6.32
N ASN A 4 44.65 72.64 -5.68
CA ASN A 4 44.86 71.28 -6.17
C ASN A 4 43.79 70.38 -5.55
N THR A 5 42.73 70.11 -6.30
CA THR A 5 41.79 69.02 -6.05
C THR A 5 42.38 67.73 -6.60
N THR A 6 42.90 66.87 -5.73
CA THR A 6 43.20 65.47 -6.06
C THR A 6 41.95 64.63 -5.86
N VAL A 7 41.43 64.08 -6.95
CA VAL A 7 40.33 63.11 -6.95
C VAL A 7 40.88 61.78 -6.43
N GLU A 8 40.42 61.39 -5.25
CA GLU A 8 40.69 60.09 -4.64
C GLU A 8 39.69 59.08 -5.23
N TRP A 9 40.19 58.20 -6.10
CA TRP A 9 39.40 57.09 -6.62
C TRP A 9 39.39 55.98 -5.57
N GLU A 10 38.28 55.81 -4.84
CA GLU A 10 38.05 54.65 -3.98
C GLU A 10 38.06 53.37 -4.82
N THR A 11 39.19 52.66 -4.80
CA THR A 11 39.28 51.32 -5.36
C THR A 11 38.45 50.40 -4.46
N GLN A 12 37.32 49.92 -4.97
CA GLN A 12 36.57 48.83 -4.32
C GLN A 12 37.55 47.69 -4.00
N PRO A 13 37.52 47.12 -2.78
CA PRO A 13 38.42 46.04 -2.44
C PRO A 13 38.12 44.86 -3.38
N THR A 14 38.99 44.65 -4.37
CA THR A 14 38.98 43.45 -5.20
C THR A 14 39.22 42.27 -4.28
N VAL A 15 38.13 41.62 -3.85
CA VAL A 15 38.20 40.33 -3.16
C VAL A 15 38.72 39.33 -4.19
N LEU A 16 40.03 39.09 -4.16
CA LEU A 16 40.67 38.01 -4.90
C LEU A 16 40.18 36.68 -4.32
N VAL A 17 39.00 36.24 -4.76
CA VAL A 17 38.50 34.91 -4.44
C VAL A 17 39.41 33.92 -5.16
N ASN A 18 40.30 33.29 -4.42
CA ASN A 18 41.19 32.27 -4.97
C ASN A 18 40.32 31.17 -5.62
N PRO A 19 40.39 30.99 -6.96
CA PRO A 19 39.49 30.11 -7.69
C PRO A 19 39.62 28.64 -7.26
N LEU A 20 40.77 28.26 -6.71
CA LEU A 20 41.00 26.94 -6.13
C LEU A 20 40.23 26.72 -4.83
N LYS A 21 40.07 27.76 -4.00
CA LYS A 21 39.28 27.68 -2.76
C LYS A 21 37.78 27.64 -3.06
N LYS A 22 37.31 28.36 -4.07
CA LYS A 22 35.90 28.35 -4.51
C LYS A 22 35.48 26.99 -5.07
N LYS A 23 36.26 26.42 -5.99
CA LYS A 23 36.01 25.06 -6.52
C LYS A 23 36.05 23.97 -5.45
N LYS A 24 36.94 24.10 -4.45
CA LYS A 24 36.99 23.17 -3.32
C LYS A 24 35.73 23.28 -2.45
N LEU A 25 35.26 24.49 -2.19
CA LEU A 25 34.04 24.75 -1.39
C LEU A 25 32.78 24.24 -2.08
N GLU A 26 32.63 24.49 -3.39
CA GLU A 26 31.50 23.99 -4.20
C GLU A 26 31.46 22.46 -4.23
N ARG A 27 32.62 21.80 -4.35
CA ARG A 27 32.72 20.34 -4.29
C ARG A 27 32.29 19.78 -2.93
N HIS A 28 32.67 20.45 -1.83
CA HIS A 28 32.24 20.02 -0.49
C HIS A 28 30.73 20.23 -0.28
N LEU A 29 30.16 21.35 -0.76
CA LEU A 29 28.72 21.58 -0.69
C LEU A 29 27.93 20.53 -1.48
N PHE A 30 28.39 20.17 -2.68
CA PHE A 30 27.77 19.13 -3.48
C PHE A 30 27.81 17.76 -2.78
N LEU A 31 28.94 17.39 -2.19
CA LEU A 31 29.07 16.13 -1.44
C LEU A 31 28.16 16.09 -0.20
N ILE A 32 28.02 17.22 0.50
CA ILE A 32 27.10 17.33 1.65
C ILE A 32 25.65 17.18 1.18
N SER A 33 25.25 17.87 0.11
CA SER A 33 23.91 17.75 -0.48
C SER A 33 23.61 16.32 -0.94
N MET A 34 24.58 15.65 -1.58
CA MET A 34 24.44 14.26 -2.00
C MET A 34 24.30 13.32 -0.81
N GLY A 35 25.04 13.57 0.27
CA GLY A 35 24.91 12.83 1.54
C GLY A 35 23.53 12.98 2.17
N ILE A 36 22.98 14.20 2.20
CA ILE A 36 21.63 14.47 2.71
C ILE A 36 20.58 13.75 1.86
N CYS A 37 20.68 13.82 0.53
CA CYS A 37 19.75 13.09 -0.35
C CYS A 37 19.83 11.57 -0.16
N LEU A 38 21.04 11.02 0.04
CA LEU A 38 21.23 9.60 0.34
C LEU A 38 20.56 9.22 1.67
N CYS A 39 20.75 10.02 2.72
CA CYS A 39 20.13 9.77 4.03
C CYS A 39 18.60 9.83 3.96
N ILE A 40 18.02 10.81 3.23
CA ILE A 40 16.57 10.91 3.05
C ILE A 40 16.03 9.71 2.26
N GLY A 41 16.71 9.31 1.17
CA GLY A 41 16.31 8.15 0.38
C GLY A 41 16.34 6.85 1.18
N ILE A 42 17.38 6.64 2.00
CA ILE A 42 17.48 5.48 2.90
C ILE A 42 16.39 5.51 3.96
N TYR A 43 16.08 6.69 4.51
CA TYR A 43 15.02 6.83 5.52
C TYR A 43 13.64 6.45 4.97
N ILE A 44 13.27 6.95 3.78
CA ILE A 44 12.00 6.60 3.13
C ILE A 44 11.92 5.10 2.82
N TRP A 45 13.02 4.51 2.33
CA TRP A 45 13.09 3.07 2.05
C TRP A 45 13.00 2.21 3.32
N MET A 46 13.62 2.65 4.43
CA MET A 46 13.49 1.98 5.72
C MET A 46 12.08 2.08 6.30
N ASP A 47 11.40 3.21 6.16
CA ASP A 47 10.04 3.40 6.66
C ASP A 47 9.03 2.43 6.02
N GLU A 48 9.10 2.26 4.69
CA GLU A 48 8.25 1.32 3.96
C GLU A 48 8.53 -0.15 4.33
N SER A 49 9.82 -0.50 4.50
CA SER A 49 10.22 -1.87 4.86
C SER A 49 9.91 -2.21 6.31
N ILE A 50 10.02 -1.25 7.23
CA ILE A 50 9.62 -1.43 8.64
C ILE A 50 8.11 -1.62 8.73
N THR A 51 7.32 -0.80 8.02
CA THR A 51 5.85 -0.91 8.04
C THR A 51 5.40 -2.29 7.56
N LYS A 52 5.93 -2.76 6.43
CA LYS A 52 5.66 -4.12 5.92
C LYS A 52 6.10 -5.22 6.90
N ALA A 53 7.24 -5.03 7.55
CA ALA A 53 7.75 -6.01 8.53
C ALA A 53 6.92 -6.05 9.81
N VAL A 54 6.38 -4.91 10.27
CA VAL A 54 5.49 -4.82 11.43
C VAL A 54 4.14 -5.48 11.12
N GLU A 55 3.54 -5.22 9.96
CA GLU A 55 2.31 -5.89 9.52
C GLU A 55 2.49 -7.41 9.46
N LEU A 56 3.59 -7.88 8.86
CA LEU A 56 3.92 -9.31 8.82
C LEU A 56 4.13 -9.90 10.22
N TYR A 57 4.77 -9.16 11.13
CA TYR A 57 5.02 -9.62 12.50
C TYR A 57 3.73 -9.74 13.30
N GLU A 58 2.85 -8.73 13.24
CA GLU A 58 1.57 -8.74 13.94
C GLU A 58 0.66 -9.88 13.47
N ILE A 59 0.59 -10.11 12.15
CA ILE A 59 -0.18 -11.22 11.56
C ILE A 59 0.37 -12.58 12.04
N ASP A 60 1.70 -12.76 12.10
CA ASP A 60 2.30 -14.03 12.51
C ASP A 60 2.15 -14.31 14.02
N THR A 61 2.07 -13.26 14.86
CA THR A 61 1.85 -13.43 16.31
C THR A 61 0.48 -14.01 16.65
N ILE A 62 -0.57 -13.64 15.89
CA ILE A 62 -1.94 -14.13 16.13
C ILE A 62 -2.27 -15.39 15.33
N LYS A 63 -1.46 -15.74 14.32
CA LYS A 63 -1.67 -16.91 13.46
C LYS A 63 -1.92 -18.18 14.25
N SER A 64 -1.07 -18.48 15.25
CA SER A 64 -1.19 -19.71 16.05
C SER A 64 -2.53 -19.76 16.79
N GLU A 65 -2.96 -18.65 17.38
CA GLU A 65 -4.24 -18.55 18.07
C GLU A 65 -5.42 -18.66 17.09
N MET A 66 -5.33 -18.00 15.94
CA MET A 66 -6.35 -18.05 14.89
C MET A 66 -6.47 -19.46 14.29
N ALA A 67 -5.37 -20.18 14.11
CA ALA A 67 -5.39 -21.57 13.67
C ALA A 67 -6.08 -22.48 14.69
N ILE A 68 -5.82 -22.29 16.00
CA ILE A 68 -6.51 -23.05 17.05
C ILE A 68 -8.02 -22.77 17.00
N LYS A 69 -8.43 -21.49 16.93
CA LYS A 69 -9.85 -21.11 16.85
C LYS A 69 -10.51 -21.60 15.56
N ALA A 70 -9.80 -21.61 14.43
CA ALA A 70 -10.30 -22.15 13.18
C ALA A 70 -10.56 -23.66 13.29
N ASN A 71 -9.65 -24.41 13.92
CA ASN A 71 -9.82 -25.84 14.22
C ASN A 71 -10.97 -26.11 15.22
N GLU A 72 -11.28 -25.15 16.10
CA GLU A 72 -12.47 -25.18 16.95
C GLU A 72 -13.78 -24.88 16.20
N GLY A 73 -13.72 -24.60 14.89
CA GLY A 73 -14.88 -24.27 14.06
C GLY A 73 -15.35 -22.82 14.21
N LYS A 74 -14.50 -21.90 14.69
CA LYS A 74 -14.83 -20.47 14.73
C LYS A 74 -14.76 -19.91 13.32
N VAL A 75 -15.92 -19.64 12.73
CA VAL A 75 -16.07 -19.11 11.36
C VAL A 75 -15.20 -17.88 11.09
N ALA A 76 -15.16 -16.90 12.00
CA ALA A 76 -14.32 -15.71 11.83
C ALA A 76 -12.82 -16.05 11.74
N ALA A 77 -12.36 -17.06 12.49
CA ALA A 77 -10.98 -17.51 12.44
C ALA A 77 -10.70 -18.32 11.18
N GLN A 78 -11.66 -19.14 10.71
CA GLN A 78 -11.56 -19.86 9.44
C GLN A 78 -11.47 -18.88 8.26
N LEU A 79 -12.30 -17.84 8.22
CA LEU A 79 -12.25 -16.79 7.20
C LEU A 79 -10.91 -16.05 7.21
N TRP A 80 -10.43 -15.66 8.40
CA TRP A 80 -9.14 -14.98 8.54
C TRP A 80 -7.96 -15.86 8.09
N MET A 81 -7.97 -17.15 8.47
CA MET A 81 -6.97 -18.12 8.02
C MET A 81 -7.04 -18.31 6.51
N ALA A 82 -8.25 -18.36 5.94
CA ALA A 82 -8.46 -18.53 4.51
C ALA A 82 -7.95 -17.35 3.66
N GLU A 83 -7.97 -16.15 4.24
CA GLU A 83 -7.50 -14.91 3.65
C GLU A 83 -5.97 -14.76 3.74
N HIS A 84 -5.39 -15.03 4.92
CA HIS A 84 -3.98 -14.73 5.21
C HIS A 84 -3.04 -15.93 5.00
N TYR A 85 -3.52 -17.15 5.22
CA TYR A 85 -2.73 -18.38 5.15
C TYR A 85 -3.46 -19.48 4.38
N PRO A 86 -3.67 -19.28 3.07
CA PRO A 86 -4.36 -20.25 2.23
C PRO A 86 -3.57 -21.56 2.12
N ASP A 87 -4.25 -22.67 2.39
CA ASP A 87 -3.74 -24.03 2.24
C ASP A 87 -4.60 -24.87 1.26
N GLU A 88 -4.30 -26.16 1.15
CA GLU A 88 -5.03 -27.10 0.27
C GLU A 88 -6.49 -27.31 0.70
N HIS A 89 -6.80 -27.15 1.98
CA HIS A 89 -8.14 -27.36 2.54
C HIS A 89 -9.01 -26.11 2.50
N THR A 90 -8.41 -24.93 2.32
CA THR A 90 -9.12 -23.67 2.38
C THR A 90 -10.27 -23.57 1.37
N SER A 91 -10.13 -24.16 0.18
CA SER A 91 -11.23 -24.15 -0.79
C SER A 91 -12.45 -24.92 -0.28
N ASP A 92 -12.23 -26.09 0.31
CA ASP A 92 -13.29 -26.94 0.85
C ASP A 92 -13.94 -26.30 2.09
N GLU A 93 -13.14 -25.65 2.93
CA GLU A 93 -13.63 -24.89 4.09
C GLU A 93 -14.50 -23.71 3.67
N LEU A 94 -14.06 -22.93 2.66
CA LEU A 94 -14.85 -21.85 2.10
C LEU A 94 -16.14 -22.38 1.47
N ASP A 95 -16.11 -23.50 0.77
CA ASP A 95 -17.31 -24.12 0.22
C ASP A 95 -18.31 -24.53 1.29
N SER A 96 -17.85 -25.13 2.38
CA SER A 96 -18.72 -25.45 3.51
C SER A 96 -19.35 -24.20 4.14
N LEU A 97 -18.61 -23.10 4.23
CA LEU A 97 -19.13 -21.82 4.74
C LEU A 97 -20.11 -21.16 3.75
N ILE A 98 -19.86 -21.28 2.45
CA ILE A 98 -20.75 -20.79 1.39
C ILE A 98 -22.08 -21.55 1.41
N GLU A 99 -22.07 -22.88 1.60
CA GLU A 99 -23.28 -23.69 1.77
C GLU A 99 -24.10 -23.27 3.00
N GLN A 100 -23.44 -22.71 4.01
CA GLN A 100 -24.09 -22.14 5.21
C GLN A 100 -24.59 -20.70 4.99
N GLY A 101 -24.46 -20.14 3.78
CA GLY A 101 -24.87 -18.78 3.45
C GLY A 101 -23.87 -17.71 3.92
N ASN A 102 -22.62 -18.07 4.20
CA ASN A 102 -21.64 -17.09 4.65
C ASN A 102 -21.19 -16.19 3.49
N ALA A 103 -21.69 -14.96 3.49
CA ALA A 103 -21.43 -13.99 2.43
C ALA A 103 -19.95 -13.55 2.35
N GLU A 104 -19.24 -13.53 3.49
CA GLU A 104 -17.80 -13.24 3.54
C GLU A 104 -17.00 -14.34 2.84
N ALA A 105 -17.32 -15.61 3.10
CA ALA A 105 -16.70 -16.75 2.44
C ALA A 105 -16.88 -16.70 0.92
N MET A 106 -18.07 -16.29 0.45
CA MET A 106 -18.35 -16.09 -0.98
C MET A 106 -17.43 -15.03 -1.57
N ILE A 107 -17.21 -13.91 -0.88
CA ILE A 107 -16.29 -12.86 -1.33
C ILE A 107 -14.86 -13.38 -1.36
N ILE A 108 -14.36 -13.97 -0.27
CA ILE A 108 -12.99 -14.52 -0.19
C ILE A 108 -12.76 -15.54 -1.31
N LYS A 109 -13.70 -16.45 -1.55
CA LYS A 109 -13.59 -17.44 -2.63
C LYS A 109 -13.61 -16.77 -4.01
N ALA A 110 -14.46 -15.76 -4.23
CA ALA A 110 -14.51 -15.01 -5.48
C ALA A 110 -13.15 -14.37 -5.82
N GLN A 111 -12.43 -13.82 -4.83
CA GLN A 111 -11.10 -13.24 -5.05
C GLN A 111 -10.10 -14.27 -5.55
N ARG A 112 -10.15 -15.47 -4.99
CA ARG A 112 -9.19 -16.54 -5.30
C ARG A 112 -9.44 -17.16 -6.66
N VAL A 113 -10.70 -17.38 -7.02
CA VAL A 113 -11.05 -18.04 -8.29
C VAL A 113 -11.08 -17.07 -9.46
N TYR A 114 -11.08 -15.75 -9.25
CA TYR A 114 -11.27 -14.77 -10.33
C TYR A 114 -10.30 -14.95 -11.50
N ALA A 115 -9.01 -15.14 -11.23
CA ALA A 115 -7.99 -15.29 -12.29
C ALA A 115 -8.18 -16.55 -13.14
N SER A 116 -8.80 -17.58 -12.57
CA SER A 116 -9.04 -18.88 -13.22
C SER A 116 -10.46 -19.06 -13.76
N ASP A 117 -11.45 -18.45 -13.11
CA ASP A 117 -12.88 -18.56 -13.38
C ASP A 117 -13.62 -17.29 -12.95
N GLU A 118 -13.63 -16.32 -13.86
CA GLU A 118 -14.32 -15.05 -13.68
C GLU A 118 -15.85 -15.23 -13.54
N ALA A 119 -16.44 -16.22 -14.21
CA ALA A 119 -17.88 -16.45 -14.19
C ALA A 119 -18.33 -16.90 -12.79
N LEU A 120 -17.59 -17.82 -12.19
CA LEU A 120 -17.83 -18.27 -10.82
C LEU A 120 -17.64 -17.12 -9.81
N ALA A 121 -16.59 -16.31 -9.96
CA ALA A 121 -16.36 -15.17 -9.07
C ALA A 121 -17.53 -14.17 -9.08
N LYS A 122 -18.07 -13.84 -10.27
CA LYS A 122 -19.24 -12.95 -10.40
C LYS A 122 -20.51 -13.57 -9.79
N LEU A 123 -20.71 -14.87 -9.95
CA LEU A 123 -21.84 -15.58 -9.34
C LEU A 123 -21.78 -15.49 -7.81
N LEU A 124 -20.61 -15.73 -7.23
CA LEU A 124 -20.39 -15.64 -5.78
C LEU A 124 -20.64 -14.23 -5.23
N ILE A 125 -20.21 -13.18 -5.94
CA ILE A 125 -20.50 -11.79 -5.53
C ILE A 125 -22.01 -11.50 -5.55
N ASN A 126 -22.71 -11.95 -6.59
CA ASN A 126 -24.16 -11.77 -6.67
C ASN A 126 -24.88 -12.47 -5.51
N GLN A 127 -24.44 -13.67 -5.14
CA GLN A 127 -24.97 -14.38 -3.98
C GLN A 127 -24.63 -13.65 -2.68
N ALA A 128 -23.40 -13.18 -2.51
CA ALA A 128 -23.00 -12.40 -1.34
C ALA A 128 -23.86 -11.14 -1.16
N ALA A 129 -24.22 -10.47 -2.26
CA ALA A 129 -25.12 -9.32 -2.22
C ALA A 129 -26.55 -9.69 -1.80
N GLN A 130 -27.05 -10.86 -2.21
CA GLN A 130 -28.35 -11.37 -1.79
C GLN A 130 -28.38 -11.69 -0.29
N GLU A 131 -27.27 -12.20 0.24
CA GLU A 131 -27.07 -12.44 1.68
C GLU A 131 -26.80 -11.15 2.48
N GLY A 132 -26.75 -9.99 1.81
CA GLY A 132 -26.63 -8.68 2.46
C GLY A 132 -25.18 -8.24 2.73
N HIS A 133 -24.19 -8.79 2.02
CA HIS A 133 -22.81 -8.34 2.14
C HIS A 133 -22.66 -6.89 1.66
N PRO A 134 -22.22 -5.94 2.53
CA PRO A 134 -22.23 -4.51 2.23
C PRO A 134 -21.46 -4.14 0.95
N ALA A 135 -20.25 -4.68 0.78
CA ALA A 135 -19.43 -4.39 -0.40
C ALA A 135 -20.08 -4.91 -1.70
N ALA A 136 -20.74 -6.08 -1.63
CA ALA A 136 -21.38 -6.70 -2.79
C ALA A 136 -22.67 -5.95 -3.17
N MET A 137 -23.45 -5.52 -2.17
CA MET A 137 -24.62 -4.67 -2.39
C MET A 137 -24.23 -3.31 -2.97
N ALA A 138 -23.15 -2.70 -2.47
CA ALA A 138 -22.64 -1.44 -3.00
C ALA A 138 -22.24 -1.57 -4.48
N PHE A 139 -21.54 -2.66 -4.83
CA PHE A 139 -21.18 -2.99 -6.20
C PHE A 139 -22.39 -3.12 -7.13
N LEU A 140 -23.48 -3.76 -6.68
CA LEU A 140 -24.69 -3.91 -7.49
C LEU A 140 -25.57 -2.65 -7.52
N SER A 141 -25.51 -1.84 -6.46
CA SER A 141 -26.29 -0.60 -6.35
C SER A 141 -25.67 0.55 -7.17
N ASP A 142 -24.36 0.57 -7.34
CA ASP A 142 -23.71 1.53 -8.20
C ASP A 142 -24.12 1.21 -9.64
N LYS A 143 -24.96 2.06 -10.25
CA LYS A 143 -25.66 1.85 -11.52
C LYS A 143 -24.76 1.64 -12.76
N LYS A 144 -23.47 1.35 -12.57
CA LYS A 144 -22.64 0.78 -13.64
C LYS A 144 -23.19 -0.61 -13.92
N THR A 145 -23.73 -0.77 -15.12
CA THR A 145 -24.08 -2.05 -15.70
C THR A 145 -23.03 -3.08 -15.32
N VAL A 146 -23.46 -4.20 -14.71
CA VAL A 146 -22.60 -5.33 -14.27
C VAL A 146 -21.72 -5.87 -15.42
N SER A 147 -21.99 -5.44 -16.67
CA SER A 147 -21.14 -5.67 -17.85
C SER A 147 -19.84 -4.88 -17.89
N ASP A 148 -19.72 -3.76 -17.16
CA ASP A 148 -18.65 -2.77 -17.38
C ASP A 148 -17.70 -2.59 -16.19
N VAL A 149 -18.03 -3.12 -15.02
CA VAL A 149 -17.14 -3.07 -13.85
C VAL A 149 -16.31 -4.33 -13.79
N SER A 150 -15.01 -4.18 -14.04
CA SER A 150 -14.00 -5.21 -13.82
C SER A 150 -14.02 -5.64 -12.35
N PHE A 151 -13.82 -6.93 -12.07
CA PHE A 151 -13.71 -7.43 -10.70
C PHE A 151 -12.54 -6.79 -9.94
N ILE A 152 -11.48 -6.38 -10.64
CA ILE A 152 -10.38 -5.63 -10.03
C ILE A 152 -10.86 -4.27 -9.52
N ASP A 153 -11.78 -3.63 -10.25
CA ASP A 153 -12.41 -2.39 -9.78
C ASP A 153 -13.32 -2.66 -8.59
N PHE A 154 -14.03 -3.80 -8.57
CA PHE A 154 -14.80 -4.24 -7.40
C PHE A 154 -13.92 -4.36 -6.15
N LEU A 155 -12.85 -5.14 -6.25
CA LEU A 155 -11.93 -5.38 -5.14
C LEU A 155 -11.31 -4.07 -4.65
N THR A 156 -10.79 -3.27 -5.58
CA THR A 156 -10.10 -2.02 -5.24
C THR A 156 -11.06 -1.02 -4.63
N GLN A 157 -12.26 -0.86 -5.18
CA GLN A 157 -13.18 0.20 -4.77
C GLN A 157 -14.01 -0.17 -3.54
N TYR A 158 -14.42 -1.43 -3.41
CA TYR A 158 -15.44 -1.84 -2.43
C TYR A 158 -14.92 -2.79 -1.36
N VAL A 159 -13.85 -3.54 -1.61
CA VAL A 159 -13.29 -4.47 -0.63
C VAL A 159 -12.06 -3.88 0.07
N PHE A 160 -11.13 -3.31 -0.68
CA PHE A 160 -9.87 -2.80 -0.13
C PHE A 160 -9.93 -1.32 0.32
N ASN A 161 -10.67 -0.46 -0.38
CA ASN A 161 -10.80 0.97 -0.02
C ASN A 161 -12.07 1.31 0.79
N GLY A 162 -12.92 0.31 1.09
CA GLY A 162 -14.22 0.49 1.74
C GLY A 162 -14.23 0.41 3.27
N GLY A 163 -13.06 0.42 3.93
CA GLY A 163 -12.90 0.33 5.38
C GLY A 163 -13.00 1.66 6.12
#